data_AF-A0A1W2BFI3-F1
#
_entry.id   AF-A0A1W2BFI3-F1
#
_cell.length_a   1.000
_cell.length_b   1.000
_cell.length_c   1.000
_cell.angle_alpha   90.00
_cell.angle_beta   90.00
_cell.angle_gamma   90.00
#
_symmetry.space_group_name_H-M   'P 1'
#
loop_
_entity.id
_entity.type
_entity.pdbx_description
1 polymer ?
#
loop_
_entity_poly.entity_id
_entity_poly.type
_entity_poly.pdbx_seq_one_letter_code
_entity_poly.pdbx_strand_id
1 'polypeptide(L)'
;MTRSAGLSEAAVTSLLAGDSVALEGEHELTHRFTTELLTTHRISDTTYNHALQALGRDEVIDPVHVIAMYAAQAAMLNAFDIPAPETNLPA
;
A
#
# COMPACT_ATOMS: atom_id res chain seq x y z
N MET A 1 13.48 4.79 0.32
CA MET A 1 12.92 6.01 0.95
C MET A 1 12.05 5.64 2.15
N THR A 2 12.60 4.95 3.15
CA THR A 2 11.86 4.37 4.29
C THR A 2 11.88 5.27 5.53
N ARG A 3 12.91 6.10 5.68
CA ARG A 3 13.15 6.89 6.90
C ARG A 3 12.17 8.04 7.14
N SER A 4 11.48 8.53 6.11
CA SER A 4 10.68 9.76 6.19
C SER A 4 9.18 9.55 6.43
N ALA A 5 8.68 8.31 6.42
CA ALA A 5 7.24 8.00 6.54
C ALA A 5 6.82 7.43 7.90
N GLY A 6 7.70 7.38 8.90
CA GLY A 6 7.38 6.85 10.24
C GLY A 6 7.28 5.33 10.36
N LEU A 7 7.50 4.58 9.27
CA LEU A 7 7.52 3.12 9.27
C LEU A 7 8.90 2.58 9.69
N SER A 8 8.92 1.54 10.52
CA SER A 8 10.15 0.85 10.89
C SER A 8 10.66 -0.01 9.71
N GLU A 9 11.99 -0.19 9.61
CA GLU A 9 12.59 -1.08 8.60
C GLU A 9 12.06 -2.52 8.71
N ALA A 10 11.73 -2.97 9.92
CA ALA A 10 11.09 -4.27 10.15
C ALA A 10 9.70 -4.34 9.53
N ALA A 11 8.88 -3.30 9.67
CA ALA A 11 7.57 -3.22 9.03
C ALA A 11 7.70 -3.21 7.50
N VAL A 12 8.68 -2.50 6.94
CA VAL A 12 8.93 -2.49 5.49
C VAL A 12 9.34 -3.87 5.00
N THR A 13 10.25 -4.54 5.70
CA THR A 13 10.74 -5.88 5.33
C THR A 13 9.61 -6.91 5.35
N SER A 14 8.77 -6.89 6.38
CA SER A 14 7.62 -7.80 6.46
C SER A 14 6.55 -7.49 5.40
N LEU A 15 6.29 -6.21 5.08
CA LEU A 15 5.41 -5.86 3.96
C LEU A 15 5.94 -6.35 2.62
N LEU A 16 7.25 -6.27 2.39
CA LEU A 16 7.90 -6.80 1.17
C LEU A 16 7.81 -8.33 1.07
N ALA A 17 7.86 -9.03 2.20
CA ALA A 17 7.71 -10.48 2.26
C ALA A 17 6.24 -10.94 2.05
N GLY A 18 5.28 -10.02 2.07
CA GLY A 18 3.85 -10.34 2.09
C GLY A 18 3.37 -10.86 3.45
N ASP A 19 4.17 -10.68 4.50
CA ASP A 19 3.85 -11.09 5.86
C ASP A 19 2.93 -10.09 6.56
N SER A 20 2.15 -10.59 7.52
CA SER A 20 1.29 -9.75 8.35
C SER A 20 2.15 -8.83 9.23
N VAL A 21 2.02 -7.51 9.02
CA VAL A 21 2.62 -6.48 9.88
C VAL A 21 1.58 -5.94 10.84
N ALA A 22 1.94 -5.84 12.12
CA ALA A 22 1.20 -5.06 13.09
C ALA A 22 1.39 -3.57 12.78
N LEU A 23 0.51 -3.05 11.93
CA LEU A 23 0.39 -1.62 11.66
C LEU A 23 -0.71 -1.05 12.58
N GLU A 24 -0.57 0.22 12.95
CA GLU A 24 -1.54 0.90 13.81
C GLU A 24 -2.10 2.14 13.13
N GLY A 25 -3.34 2.51 13.50
CA GLY A 25 -3.99 3.74 13.05
C GLY A 25 -4.12 3.83 11.53
N GLU A 26 -3.62 4.93 10.96
CA GLU A 26 -3.73 5.22 9.53
C GLU A 26 -2.95 4.22 8.64
N HIS A 27 -1.85 3.66 9.15
CA HIS A 27 -1.06 2.68 8.41
C HIS A 27 -1.81 1.35 8.24
N GLU A 28 -2.50 0.90 9.29
CA GLU A 28 -3.33 -0.30 9.25
C GLU A 28 -4.47 -0.14 8.24
N LEU A 29 -5.14 1.02 8.29
CA LEU A 29 -6.24 1.34 7.40
C LEU A 29 -5.79 1.39 5.94
N THR A 30 -4.66 2.05 5.66
CA THR A 30 -4.08 2.13 4.32
C THR A 30 -3.68 0.75 3.78
N HIS A 31 -3.07 -0.08 4.63
CA HIS A 31 -2.68 -1.44 4.25
C HIS A 31 -3.90 -2.32 3.94
N ARG A 32 -4.93 -2.29 4.79
CA ARG A 32 -6.17 -3.04 4.57
C ARG A 32 -6.88 -2.58 3.30
N PHE A 33 -7.01 -1.27 3.11
CA PHE A 33 -7.65 -0.68 1.94
C PHE A 33 -6.91 -1.09 0.65
N THR A 34 -5.58 -1.00 0.64
CA THR A 34 -4.74 -1.39 -0.49
C THR A 34 -4.88 -2.87 -0.80
N THR A 35 -4.80 -3.73 0.22
CA THR A 35 -4.91 -5.18 0.07
C THR A 35 -6.28 -5.57 -0.50
N GLU A 36 -7.35 -5.00 0.05
CA GLU A 36 -8.72 -5.29 -0.40
C GLU A 36 -8.94 -4.86 -1.85
N LEU A 37 -8.48 -3.67 -2.23
CA LEU A 37 -8.59 -3.17 -3.60
C LEU A 37 -7.83 -4.04 -4.60
N LEU A 38 -6.60 -4.44 -4.28
CA LEU A 38 -5.76 -5.20 -5.21
C LEU A 38 -6.18 -6.67 -5.34
N THR A 39 -6.74 -7.26 -4.28
CA THR A 39 -7.14 -8.69 -4.27
C THR A 39 -8.56 -8.92 -4.76
N THR A 40 -9.48 -8.03 -4.42
CA THR A 40 -10.91 -8.20 -4.73
C THR A 40 -11.41 -7.29 -5.84
N HIS A 41 -10.59 -6.31 -6.25
CA HIS A 41 -10.97 -5.25 -7.19
C HIS A 41 -12.21 -4.44 -6.74
N ARG A 42 -12.50 -4.46 -5.43
CA ARG A 42 -13.62 -3.78 -4.79
C ARG A 42 -13.20 -3.29 -3.41
N ILE A 43 -13.86 -2.24 -2.93
CA ILE A 43 -13.80 -1.82 -1.52
C ILE A 43 -15.17 -2.11 -0.90
N SER A 44 -15.19 -2.78 0.25
CA SER A 44 -16.40 -2.99 1.04
C SER A 44 -16.87 -1.70 1.71
N ASP A 45 -18.17 -1.61 1.98
CA ASP A 45 -18.76 -0.46 2.66
C ASP A 45 -18.15 -0.24 4.05
N THR A 46 -17.75 -1.31 4.74
CA THR A 46 -17.06 -1.24 6.04
C THR A 46 -15.71 -0.54 5.92
N THR A 47 -14.86 -0.95 4.98
CA THR A 47 -13.56 -0.32 4.75
C THR A 47 -13.71 1.11 4.24
N TYR A 48 -14.67 1.36 3.35
CA TYR A 48 -14.98 2.69 2.85
C TYR A 48 -15.44 3.63 3.97
N ASN A 49 -16.35 3.19 4.85
CA ASN A 49 -16.82 4.00 5.98
C ASN A 49 -15.71 4.30 7.00
N HIS A 50 -14.81 3.34 7.25
CA HIS A 50 -13.62 3.59 8.07
C HIS A 50 -12.68 4.60 7.42
N ALA A 51 -12.44 4.50 6.11
CA ALA A 51 -11.62 5.43 5.35
C ALA A 51 -12.23 6.85 5.35
N LEU A 52 -13.54 6.97 5.19
CA LEU A 52 -14.26 8.24 5.30
C LEU A 52 -14.12 8.89 6.68
N GLN A 53 -14.15 8.10 7.76
CA GLN A 53 -14.01 8.62 9.12
C GLN A 53 -12.59 9.09 9.43
N ALA A 54 -11.58 8.42 8.86
CA ALA A 54 -10.18 8.73 9.11
C ALA A 54 -9.64 9.86 8.21
N LEU A 55 -9.99 9.85 6.92
CA LEU A 55 -9.43 10.73 5.89
C LEU A 55 -10.40 11.86 5.48
N GLY A 56 -11.69 11.69 5.74
CA GLY A 56 -12.73 12.59 5.21
C GLY A 56 -13.19 12.21 3.80
N ARG A 57 -14.30 12.84 3.38
CA ARG A 57 -15.06 12.42 2.19
C ARG A 57 -14.39 12.75 0.87
N ASP A 58 -13.65 13.86 0.83
CA ASP A 58 -13.01 14.34 -0.40
C ASP A 58 -11.64 13.66 -0.62
N GLU A 59 -10.98 13.22 0.46
CA GLU A 59 -9.63 12.63 0.38
C GLU A 59 -9.64 11.13 0.09
N VAL A 60 -10.78 10.43 0.24
CA VAL A 60 -10.82 8.96 0.09
C VAL A 60 -10.58 8.49 -1.36
N ILE A 61 -10.72 9.39 -2.35
CA ILE A 61 -10.47 9.12 -3.77
C ILE A 61 -8.96 9.06 -4.06
N ASP A 62 -8.16 9.88 -3.37
CA ASP A 62 -6.72 9.99 -3.61
C ASP A 62 -5.97 8.67 -3.37
N PRO A 63 -6.22 7.92 -2.27
CA PRO A 63 -5.64 6.60 -2.06
C PRO A 63 -5.94 5.63 -3.20
N VAL A 64 -7.19 5.60 -3.70
CA VAL A 64 -7.58 4.72 -4.81
C VAL A 64 -6.76 5.04 -6.06
N HIS A 65 -6.59 6.33 -6.36
CA HIS A 65 -5.81 6.78 -7.52
C HIS A 65 -4.34 6.36 -7.40
N VAL A 66 -3.72 6.61 -6.24
CA VAL A 66 -2.32 6.27 -5.99
C VAL A 66 -2.10 4.76 -6.07
N ILE A 67 -2.96 3.95 -5.42
CA ILE A 67 -2.86 2.48 -5.46
C ILE A 67 -2.97 1.97 -6.90
N ALA A 68 -3.96 2.45 -7.66
CA ALA A 68 -4.16 2.02 -9.04
C ALA A 68 -2.96 2.38 -9.94
N MET A 69 -2.39 3.57 -9.76
CA MET A 69 -1.21 4.02 -10.52
C MET A 69 0.00 3.11 -10.27
N TYR A 70 0.31 2.82 -9.00
CA TYR A 70 1.43 1.91 -8.67
C TYR A 70 1.18 0.48 -9.14
N ALA A 71 -0.05 -0.02 -9.02
CA ALA A 71 -0.42 -1.35 -9.50
C ALA A 71 -0.24 -1.46 -11.03
N ALA A 72 -0.63 -0.44 -11.79
CA ALA A 72 -0.42 -0.39 -13.24
C ALA A 72 1.07 -0.37 -13.60
N GLN A 73 1.89 0.40 -12.88
CA GLN A 73 3.34 0.39 -13.07
C GLN A 73 3.96 -0.97 -12.76
N ALA A 74 3.60 -1.59 -11.64
CA ALA A 74 4.06 -2.92 -11.29
C ALA A 74 3.66 -3.96 -12.34
N ALA A 75 2.42 -3.90 -12.84
CA ALA A 75 1.94 -4.77 -13.91
C ALA A 75 2.75 -4.59 -15.20
N MET A 76 3.09 -3.35 -15.58
CA MET A 76 3.96 -3.09 -16.74
C MET A 76 5.36 -3.67 -16.54
N LEU A 77 6.00 -3.41 -15.39
CA LEU A 77 7.34 -3.92 -15.10
C LEU A 77 7.36 -5.46 -15.13
N ASN A 78 6.36 -6.09 -14.51
CA ASN A 78 6.22 -7.55 -14.49
C ASN A 78 5.96 -8.13 -15.88
N ALA A 79 5.12 -7.47 -16.71
CA ALA A 79 4.80 -7.95 -18.05
C ALA A 79 6.01 -7.94 -19.01
N PHE A 80 6.98 -7.05 -18.76
CA PHE A 80 8.19 -6.91 -19.56
C PHE A 80 9.45 -7.48 -18.89
N ASP A 81 9.29 -8.20 -17.77
CA ASP A 81 10.38 -8.79 -16.98
C ASP A 81 11.51 -7.79 -16.67
N ILE A 82 11.12 -6.56 -16.33
CA ILE A 82 12.06 -5.48 -16.03
C ILE A 82 12.54 -5.67 -14.58
N PRO A 83 13.84 -5.94 -14.35
CA PRO A 83 14.36 -6.15 -13.01
C PRO A 83 14.30 -4.85 -12.20
N ALA A 84 14.07 -4.98 -10.88
CA ALA A 84 14.17 -3.86 -9.97
C ALA A 84 15.61 -3.29 -10.02
N PRO A 85 15.79 -1.96 -9.94
CA PRO A 85 17.11 -1.37 -9.84
C PRO A 85 17.82 -1.93 -8.61
N GLU A 86 19.12 -2.23 -8.73
CA GLU A 86 19.92 -2.68 -7.59
C GLU A 86 19.84 -1.65 -6.47
N THR A 87 19.03 -1.96 -5.47
CA THR A 87 18.87 -1.11 -4.31
C THR A 87 19.97 -1.50 -3.34
N ASN A 88 20.93 -0.61 -3.20
CA ASN A 88 22.06 -0.69 -2.27
C ASN A 88 21.64 -0.48 -0.80
N LEU A 89 20.58 -1.19 -0.36
CA LEU A 89 20.22 -1.27 1.06
C LEU A 89 21.28 -2.11 1.79
N PRO A 90 21.97 -1.57 2.81
CA PRO A 90 22.88 -2.36 3.62
C PRO A 90 22.10 -3.48 4.34
N ALA A 91 22.72 -4.65 4.39
CA ALA A 91 22.23 -5.86 5.06
C ALA A 91 21.95 -5.68 6.55
#